data_AF-A0A815WF54-F1
#
_entry.id   AF-A0A815WF54-F1
#
_cell.length_a   1.000
_cell.length_b   1.000
_cell.length_c   1.000
_cell.angle_alpha   90.00
_cell.angle_beta   90.00
_cell.angle_gamma   90.00
#
_symmetry.space_group_name_H-M   'P 1'
#
loop_
_entity.id
_entity.type
_entity.pdbx_description
1 polymer ?
#
loop_
_entity_poly.entity_id
_entity_poly.type
_entity_poly.pdbx_seq_one_letter_code
_entity_poly.pdbx_strand_id
1 'polypeptide(L)' 'NNADTNSDINSFDASAYALEHRCVWHDCNVPGYPSEHLGYSVDCCTLQAPLNYNQPAKTINISMSRLRPLKPP' A
#
# COMPACT_ATOMS: atom_id res chain seq x y z
N ASN A 1 5.03 -12.97 45.73
CA ASN A 1 3.87 -12.68 44.86
C ASN A 1 4.33 -11.78 43.73
N ASN A 2 4.98 -12.34 42.72
CA ASN A 2 5.38 -11.62 41.51
C ASN A 2 4.15 -11.48 40.61
N ALA A 3 3.63 -10.26 40.49
CA ALA A 3 2.72 -9.92 39.42
C ALA A 3 3.57 -9.48 38.23
N ASP A 4 3.87 -10.42 37.33
CA ASP A 4 4.23 -10.08 35.95
C ASP A 4 3.00 -9.42 35.32
N THR A 5 2.96 -8.09 35.30
CA THR A 5 1.97 -7.30 34.56
C THR A 5 2.28 -7.40 33.07
N ASN A 6 1.86 -8.52 32.50
CA ASN A 6 1.95 -8.83 31.09
C ASN A 6 0.63 -8.41 30.43
N SER A 7 0.42 -7.13 30.18
CA SER A 7 -0.77 -6.61 29.47
C SER A 7 -0.51 -5.17 29.04
N ASP A 8 0.16 -5.02 27.90
CA ASP A 8 -0.02 -3.92 26.94
C ASP A 8 0.80 -4.26 25.69
N ILE A 9 0.57 -5.45 25.14
CA ILE A 9 0.89 -5.66 23.73
C ILE A 9 -0.17 -4.86 22.99
N ASN A 10 0.12 -3.60 22.69
CA ASN A 10 -0.61 -2.84 21.68
C ASN A 10 -0.51 -3.63 20.38
N SER A 11 -1.47 -4.52 20.15
CA SER A 11 -1.54 -5.32 18.94
C SER A 11 -1.76 -4.35 17.80
N PHE A 12 -0.71 -4.11 17.04
CA PHE A 12 -0.84 -3.29 15.86
C PHE A 12 -1.73 -4.02 14.86
N ASP A 13 -2.84 -3.39 14.47
CA ASP A 13 -3.74 -3.92 13.46
C ASP A 13 -3.24 -3.55 12.05
N ALA A 14 -2.50 -4.48 11.44
CA ALA A 14 -2.00 -4.32 10.08
C ALA A 14 -3.11 -4.21 9.03
N SER A 15 -4.29 -4.77 9.30
CA SER A 15 -5.42 -4.70 8.37
C SER A 15 -6.04 -3.30 8.39
N ALA A 16 -6.26 -2.74 9.58
CA ALA A 16 -6.73 -1.35 9.73
C ALA A 16 -5.73 -0.36 9.11
N TYR A 17 -4.43 -0.53 9.39
CA TYR A 17 -3.39 0.31 8.80
C TYR A 17 -3.38 0.25 7.28
N ALA A 18 -3.46 -0.96 6.70
CA ALA A 18 -3.48 -1.14 5.24
C ALA A 18 -4.73 -0.54 4.58
N LEU A 19 -5.87 -0.51 5.29
CA LEU A 19 -7.10 0.14 4.82
C LEU A 19 -6.97 1.67 4.81
N GLU A 20 -6.39 2.25 5.86
CA GLU A 20 -6.14 3.70 5.95
C GLU A 20 -5.08 4.18 4.94
N HIS A 21 -4.02 3.39 4.74
CA HIS A 21 -2.89 3.71 3.87
C HIS A 21 -2.97 2.99 2.52
N ARG A 22 -4.18 2.65 2.07
CA ARG A 22 -4.40 1.91 0.84
C ARG A 22 -3.78 2.62 -0.38
N CYS A 23 -3.33 1.82 -1.33
CA CYS A 23 -2.85 2.33 -2.61
C CYS A 23 -4.01 2.96 -3.40
N VAL A 24 -3.97 4.29 -3.59
CA VAL A 24 -4.92 5.02 -4.42
C VAL A 24 -4.41 5.07 -5.85
N TRP A 25 -5.02 4.26 -6.71
CA TRP A 25 -4.68 4.16 -8.12
C TRP A 25 -5.11 5.40 -8.89
N HIS A 26 -4.19 5.89 -9.72
CA HIS A 26 -4.37 7.04 -10.60
C HIS A 26 -3.60 6.79 -11.90
N ASP A 27 -3.89 7.58 -12.94
CA ASP A 27 -3.08 7.56 -14.16
C ASP A 27 -1.63 7.89 -13.80
N CYS A 28 -0.67 7.12 -14.30
CA CYS A 28 0.73 7.24 -13.87
C CYS A 28 1.30 8.66 -14.03
N ASN A 29 0.80 9.44 -15.00
CA ASN A 29 1.20 10.82 -15.30
C ASN A 29 2.72 11.06 -15.23
N VAL A 30 3.50 10.05 -15.62
CA VAL A 30 4.96 10.11 -15.69
C VAL A 30 5.35 10.41 -17.13
N PRO A 31 6.12 11.48 -17.40
CA PRO A 31 6.59 11.78 -18.75
C PRO A 31 7.32 10.58 -19.37
N GLY A 32 6.92 10.20 -20.58
CA GLY A 32 7.49 9.05 -21.29
C GLY A 32 6.94 7.69 -20.85
N TYR A 33 6.03 7.64 -19.88
CA TYR A 33 5.33 6.42 -19.52
C TYR A 33 3.98 6.36 -20.26
N PRO A 34 3.70 5.28 -21.00
CA PRO A 34 2.46 5.20 -21.78
C PRO A 34 1.26 5.07 -20.84
N SER A 35 0.21 5.86 -21.09
CA SER A 35 -1.08 5.74 -20.38
C SER A 35 -1.84 4.46 -20.77
N GLU A 36 -1.51 3.88 -21.92
CA GLU A 36 -2.11 2.66 -22.44
C GLU A 36 -1.07 1.73 -23.06
N HIS A 37 -1.27 0.43 -22.92
CA HIS A 37 -0.42 -0.60 -23.53
C HIS A 37 -1.25 -1.81 -23.93
N LEU A 38 -1.24 -2.17 -25.22
CA LEU A 38 -1.87 -3.40 -25.76
C LEU A 38 -3.34 -3.62 -25.32
N GLY A 39 -4.16 -2.56 -25.26
CA GLY A 39 -5.56 -2.66 -24.85
C GLY A 39 -5.80 -2.60 -23.33
N TYR A 40 -4.78 -2.24 -22.55
CA TYR A 40 -4.86 -1.98 -21.11
C TYR A 40 -4.58 -0.50 -20.84
N SER A 41 -5.29 0.09 -19.89
CA SER A 41 -4.83 1.33 -19.25
C SER A 41 -3.78 0.99 -18.20
N VAL A 42 -2.83 1.90 -17.99
CA VAL A 42 -1.79 1.75 -16.98
C VAL A 42 -2.04 2.72 -15.83
N ASP A 43 -2.41 2.18 -14.68
CA ASP A 43 -2.56 2.97 -13.46
C ASP A 43 -1.32 2.77 -12.59
N CYS A 44 -0.93 3.80 -11.86
CA CYS A 44 0.11 3.73 -10.85
C CYS A 44 -0.45 4.10 -9.47
N CYS A 45 0.26 3.67 -8.45
CA CYS A 45 0.06 4.15 -7.09
C CYS A 45 1.36 4.03 -6.29
N THR A 46 1.43 4.76 -5.19
CA THR A 46 2.49 4.62 -4.20
C THR A 46 1.84 4.14 -2.91
N LEU A 47 2.27 2.96 -2.44
CA LEU A 47 1.87 2.41 -1.15
C LEU A 47 2.89 2.82 -0.09
N GLN A 48 2.43 3.46 0.97
CA GLN A 48 3.25 3.70 2.16
C GLN A 48 3.09 2.51 3.11
N ALA A 49 4.19 1.82 3.39
CA ALA A 49 4.20 0.65 4.27
C ALA A 49 5.22 0.83 5.39
N PRO A 50 4.93 0.42 6.64
CA PRO A 50 5.89 0.48 7.73
C PRO A 50 6.96 -0.60 7.53
N LEU A 51 8.20 -0.28 7.88
CA LEU A 51 9.30 -1.24 7.89
C LEU A 51 9.09 -2.34 8.93
N ASN A 52 8.44 -1.99 10.04
CA ASN A 52 8.07 -2.90 11.11
C ASN A 52 6.65 -2.57 11.53
N TYR A 53 5.71 -3.48 11.29
CA TYR A 53 4.32 -3.28 11.68
C TYR A 53 4.15 -3.14 13.20
N ASN A 54 5.00 -3.75 14.02
CA ASN A 54 4.97 -3.55 15.48
C ASN A 54 5.52 -2.16 15.91
N GLN A 55 6.15 -1.42 14.99
CA GLN A 55 6.75 -0.09 15.23
C GLN A 55 6.59 0.78 13.96
N PRO A 56 5.37 1.27 13.64
CA PRO A 56 5.05 1.84 12.34
C PRO A 56 5.65 3.23 12.07
N ALA A 57 6.48 3.77 12.97
CA ALA A 57 7.06 5.11 12.86
C ALA A 57 8.02 5.28 11.67
N LYS A 58 8.59 4.20 11.14
CA LYS A 58 9.45 4.23 9.96
C LYS A 58 8.75 3.56 8.79
N THR A 59 8.56 4.29 7.70
CA THR A 59 7.87 3.81 6.50
C THR A 59 8.77 3.80 5.27
N ILE A 60 8.42 2.96 4.32
CA ILE A 60 8.93 2.95 2.95
C ILE A 60 7.80 3.26 1.96
N ASN A 61 8.19 3.76 0.80
CA ASN A 61 7.29 3.97 -0.33
C ASN A 61 7.52 2.87 -1.36
N ILE A 62 6.47 2.16 -1.72
CA ILE A 62 6.48 1.10 -2.74
C ILE A 62 5.70 1.62 -3.94
N SER A 63 6.39 1.87 -5.05
CA SER A 63 5.75 2.26 -6.31
C SER A 63 5.22 1.03 -7.03
N MET A 64 3.97 1.08 -7.46
CA MET A 64 3.27 -0.01 -8.13
C MET A 64 2.62 0.49 -9.41
N SER A 65 2.61 -0.37 -10.43
CA SER A 65 1.80 -0.18 -11.64
C SER A 65 0.88 -1.38 -11.84
N ARG A 66 -0.29 -1.15 -12.43
CA ARG A 66 -1.22 -2.21 -12.83
C ARG A 66 -1.72 -1.97 -14.24
N LEU A 67 -1.95 -3.08 -14.93
CA LEU A 67 -2.64 -3.10 -16.22
C LEU A 67 -4.12 -3.40 -15.99
N ARG A 68 -4.99 -2.51 -16.45
CA ARG A 68 -6.44 -2.65 -16.33
C ARG A 68 -7.03 -2.78 -17.73
N PRO A 69 -7.75 -3.87 -18.05
CA PRO A 69 -8.36 -4.04 -19.36
C PRO A 69 -9.24 -2.85 -19.74
N LEU A 70 -9.07 -2.29 -20.94
CA LEU A 70 -9.92 -1.20 -21.45
C LEU A 70 -11.31 -1.70 -21.84
N LYS A 71 -11.45 -3.01 -22.08
CA LYS A 71 -12.73 -3.68 -22.32
C LYS A 71 -12.95 -4.73 -21.23
N PRO A 72 -14.15 -4.83 -20.64
CA PRO A 72 -14.49 -5.98 -19.82
C PRO A 72 -14.41 -7.27 -20.66
N PRO A 73 -14.16 -8.43 -20.01
CA PRO A 73 -14.17 -9.72 -20.68
C PRO A 73 -15.52 -10.05 -21.31
#